data_AF-A0A1R4I6H7-F1
#
_entry.id   AF-A0A1R4I6H7-F1
#
_cell.length_a   1.000
_cell.length_b   1.000
_cell.length_c   1.000
_cell.angle_alpha   90.00
_cell.angle_beta   90.00
_cell.angle_gamma   90.00
#
_symmetry.space_group_name_H-M   'P 1'
#
loop_
_entity.id
_entity.type
_entity.pdbx_description
1 polymer ?
#
loop_
_entity_poly.entity_id
_entity_poly.type
_entity_poly.pdbx_seq_one_letter_code
_entity_poly.pdbx_strand_id
1 'polypeptide(L)'
;MALGYYTSKWFGLNLAQRASVTLEVGLQNSTLSIFMALTLLANYKMPLMPTIYTLIMFLTAGILVRIFSAKYYKLKKSDVKSGALAASRA
;
A
#
# COMPACT_ATOMS: atom_id res chain seq x y z
N MET A 1 3.17 4.33 5.64
CA MET A 1 2.72 4.48 4.23
C MET A 1 3.45 5.60 3.48
N ALA A 2 3.37 6.87 3.89
CA ALA A 2 3.99 7.98 3.15
C ALA A 2 5.49 7.78 2.88
N LEU A 3 6.25 7.36 3.89
CA LEU A 3 7.66 6.99 3.74
C LEU A 3 7.88 5.93 2.64
N GLY A 4 7.14 4.82 2.67
CA GLY A 4 7.23 3.79 1.62
C GLY A 4 6.97 4.33 0.21
N TYR A 5 5.98 5.22 0.05
CA TYR A 5 5.68 5.84 -1.24
C TYR A 5 6.78 6.79 -1.72
N TYR A 6 7.28 7.67 -0.85
CA TYR A 6 8.29 8.66 -1.22
C TYR A 6 9.65 8.01 -1.45
N THR A 7 10.03 7.04 -0.62
CA THR A 7 11.24 6.25 -0.82
C THR A 7 11.17 5.53 -2.16
N SER A 8 10.11 4.75 -2.42
CA SER A 8 10.01 4.04 -3.71
C SER A 8 9.89 4.97 -4.92
N LYS A 9 9.34 6.17 -4.75
CA LYS A 9 9.37 7.22 -5.79
C LYS A 9 10.79 7.75 -6.03
N TRP A 10 11.56 7.98 -4.98
CA TRP A 10 12.92 8.49 -5.08
C TRP A 10 13.86 7.49 -5.77
N PHE A 11 13.66 6.19 -5.50
CA PHE A 11 14.36 5.09 -6.17
C PHE A 11 13.87 4.81 -7.61
N GLY A 12 12.94 5.61 -8.15
CA GLY A 12 12.51 5.48 -9.55
C GLY A 12 11.68 4.24 -9.87
N LEU A 13 11.12 3.55 -8.87
CA LEU A 13 10.35 2.32 -9.07
C LEU A 13 9.05 2.58 -9.86
N ASN A 14 8.64 1.57 -10.63
CA ASN A 14 7.40 1.62 -11.42
C ASN A 14 6.15 1.67 -10.52
N LEU A 15 4.97 1.94 -11.11
CA LEU A 15 3.76 2.14 -10.31
C LEU A 15 3.37 0.90 -9.48
N ALA A 16 3.52 -0.31 -10.04
CA ALA A 16 3.15 -1.54 -9.35
C ALA A 16 4.09 -1.82 -8.17
N GLN A 17 5.39 -1.66 -8.37
CA GLN A 17 6.40 -1.79 -7.32
C GLN A 17 6.24 -0.73 -6.24
N ARG A 18 5.99 0.53 -6.63
CA ARG A 18 5.71 1.63 -5.70
C ARG A 18 4.49 1.36 -4.84
N ALA A 19 3.42 0.81 -5.43
CA ALA A 19 2.23 0.42 -4.69
C ALA A 19 2.52 -0.71 -3.69
N SER A 20 3.25 -1.75 -4.11
CA SER A 20 3.70 -2.84 -3.22
C SER A 20 4.52 -2.32 -2.04
N VAL A 21 5.58 -1.56 -2.28
CA VAL A 21 6.44 -0.99 -1.21
C VAL A 21 5.64 -0.10 -0.26
N THR A 22 4.73 0.73 -0.79
CA THR A 22 3.88 1.60 0.04
C THR A 22 2.98 0.80 0.97
N LEU A 23 2.41 -0.31 0.47
CA LEU A 23 1.51 -1.18 1.22
C LEU A 23 2.28 -2.03 2.23
N GLU A 24 3.41 -2.63 1.88
CA GLU A 24 4.22 -3.45 2.81
C GLU A 24 4.76 -2.63 3.98
N VAL A 25 5.24 -1.42 3.73
CA VAL A 25 5.69 -0.51 4.81
C VAL A 25 4.51 0.03 5.63
N GLY A 26 3.32 0.08 5.04
CA GLY A 26 2.12 0.62 5.67
C GLY A 26 1.30 -0.38 6.47
N LEU A 27 1.22 -1.61 5.99
CA LEU A 27 0.39 -2.66 6.53
C LEU A 27 1.23 -3.54 7.46
N GLN A 28 1.25 -3.19 8.74
CA GLN A 28 1.99 -3.93 9.75
C GLN A 28 1.15 -5.05 10.38
N ASN A 29 1.83 -6.11 10.85
CA ASN A 29 1.17 -7.20 11.57
C ASN A 29 0.79 -6.78 13.01
N SER A 30 -0.39 -6.20 13.12
CA SER A 30 -0.90 -5.67 14.39
C SER A 30 -1.34 -6.78 15.35
N THR A 31 -1.77 -7.94 14.83
CA THR A 31 -2.10 -9.12 15.65
C THR A 31 -0.89 -9.63 16.41
N LEU A 32 0.27 -9.72 15.75
CA LEU A 32 1.51 -10.10 16.42
C LEU A 32 1.88 -9.07 17.49
N SER A 33 1.71 -7.76 17.22
CA SER A 33 1.97 -6.72 18.22
C SER A 33 1.05 -6.82 19.45
N ILE A 34 -0.23 -7.13 19.25
CA ILE A 34 -1.19 -7.38 20.35
C ILE A 34 -0.77 -8.63 21.14
N PHE A 35 -0.40 -9.71 20.44
CA PHE A 35 0.12 -10.92 21.08
C PHE A 35 1.31 -10.58 21.97
N MET A 36 2.33 -9.90 21.44
CA MET A 36 3.53 -9.52 22.20
C MET A 36 3.18 -8.69 23.44
N ALA A 37 2.25 -7.73 23.32
CA ALA A 37 1.83 -6.87 24.42
C ALA A 37 1.14 -7.65 25.55
N LEU A 38 0.28 -8.61 25.20
CA LEU A 38 -0.49 -9.39 26.16
C LEU A 38 0.29 -10.57 26.76
N THR A 39 1.05 -11.30 25.93
CA THR A 39 1.67 -12.56 26.34
C THR A 39 3.09 -12.37 26.83
N LEU A 40 3.91 -11.61 26.11
CA LEU A 40 5.31 -11.44 26.48
C LEU A 40 5.52 -10.33 27.50
N LEU A 41 4.79 -9.22 27.36
CA LEU A 41 4.91 -8.05 28.23
C LEU A 41 3.90 -8.07 29.39
N ALA A 42 2.95 -9.01 29.39
CA ALA A 42 1.91 -9.16 30.40
C ALA A 42 1.17 -7.84 30.73
N ASN A 43 1.01 -6.95 29.73
CA ASN A 43 0.48 -5.61 29.94
C ASN A 43 -0.81 -5.41 29.15
N TYR A 44 -1.94 -5.46 29.86
CA TYR A 44 -3.28 -5.32 29.27
C TYR A 44 -3.59 -3.91 28.72
N LYS A 45 -2.82 -2.88 29.09
CA LYS A 45 -3.01 -1.51 28.58
C LYS A 45 -2.27 -1.28 27.26
N MET A 46 -1.14 -1.95 27.06
CA MET A 46 -0.29 -1.78 25.87
C MET A 46 -0.93 -2.22 24.51
N PRO A 47 -1.80 -3.24 24.38
CA PRO A 47 -2.40 -3.63 23.10
C PRO A 47 -3.38 -2.60 22.53
N LEU A 48 -3.76 -1.56 23.29
CA LEU A 48 -4.64 -0.49 22.82
C LEU A 48 -4.04 0.23 21.59
N MET A 49 -2.73 0.46 21.58
CA MET A 49 -2.02 1.11 20.45
C MET A 49 -2.12 0.31 19.14
N PRO A 50 -1.66 -0.96 19.05
CA PRO A 50 -1.77 -1.75 17.82
C PRO A 50 -3.23 -2.01 17.40
N THR A 51 -4.18 -2.06 18.34
CA THR A 51 -5.61 -2.20 18.02
C THR A 51 -6.14 -0.99 17.26
N ILE A 52 -5.90 0.23 17.77
CA ILE A 52 -6.31 1.47 17.08
C ILE A 52 -5.58 1.60 15.74
N TYR A 53 -4.28 1.30 15.72
CA TYR A 53 -3.49 1.32 14.49
C TYR A 53 -4.09 0.42 13.41
N THR A 54 -4.56 -0.79 13.76
CA THR A 54 -5.19 -1.73 12.81
C THR A 54 -6.35 -1.09 12.04
N LEU A 55 -7.22 -0.35 12.74
CA LEU A 55 -8.38 0.31 12.13
C LEU A 55 -7.95 1.41 11.16
N ILE A 56 -7.04 2.27 11.59
CA ILE A 56 -6.53 3.39 10.78
C ILE A 56 -5.76 2.83 9.56
N MET A 57 -4.99 1.79 9.77
CA MET A 57 -4.21 1.10 8.74
C MET A 57 -5.12 0.53 7.65
N PHE A 58 -6.19 -0.18 7.99
CA PHE A 58 -7.11 -0.72 6.98
C PHE A 58 -7.86 0.37 6.21
N LEU A 59 -8.31 1.43 6.89
CA LEU A 59 -8.95 2.57 6.23
C LEU A 59 -8.01 3.25 5.23
N THR A 60 -6.80 3.58 5.66
CA THR A 60 -5.80 4.26 4.81
C THR A 60 -5.33 3.37 3.66
N ALA A 61 -5.17 2.06 3.88
CA ALA A 61 -4.86 1.10 2.83
C ALA A 61 -5.97 1.01 1.78
N GLY A 62 -7.24 0.94 2.19
CA GLY A 62 -8.37 0.92 1.26
C GLY A 62 -8.39 2.13 0.33
N ILE A 63 -8.17 3.33 0.89
CA ILE A 63 -8.08 4.57 0.12
C ILE A 63 -6.91 4.52 -0.88
N LEU A 64 -5.71 4.13 -0.44
CA LEU A 64 -4.54 4.08 -1.31
C LEU A 64 -4.65 3.02 -2.41
N VAL A 65 -5.19 1.83 -2.10
CA VAL A 65 -5.47 0.79 -3.08
C VAL A 65 -6.41 1.34 -4.16
N ARG A 66 -7.48 2.05 -3.77
CA ARG A 66 -8.41 2.66 -4.73
C ARG A 66 -7.74 3.68 -5.64
N ILE A 67 -6.82 4.48 -5.11
CA ILE A 67 -6.03 5.47 -5.86
C ILE A 67 -5.07 4.79 -6.82
N PHE A 68 -4.28 3.81 -6.34
CA PHE A 68 -3.33 3.09 -7.19
C PHE A 68 -4.02 2.32 -8.30
N SER A 69 -5.13 1.64 -8.01
CA SER A 69 -5.93 0.93 -9.01
C SER A 69 -6.49 1.87 -10.08
N ALA A 70 -6.98 3.05 -9.69
CA ALA A 70 -7.44 4.04 -10.67
C ALA A 70 -6.32 4.51 -11.60
N LYS A 71 -5.12 4.75 -11.04
CA LYS A 71 -3.95 5.19 -11.80
C LYS A 71 -3.44 4.09 -12.73
N TYR A 72 -3.43 2.85 -12.25
CA TYR A 72 -3.04 1.67 -13.02
C TYR A 72 -3.97 1.44 -14.23
N TYR A 73 -5.29 1.53 -14.02
CA TYR A 73 -6.26 1.39 -15.10
C TYR A 73 -6.12 2.46 -16.19
N LYS A 74 -5.85 3.72 -15.79
CA LYS A 74 -5.58 4.81 -16.75
C LYS A 74 -4.33 4.53 -17.60
N LEU A 75 -3.24 4.09 -16.98
CA LEU A 75 -1.99 3.76 -17.70
C LEU A 75 -2.20 2.60 -18.67
N LYS A 76 -2.85 1.52 -18.22
CA LYS A 76 -3.16 0.39 -19.09
C LYS A 76 -4.02 0.80 -20.29
N LYS A 77 -5.01 1.68 -20.09
CA LYS A 77 -5.85 2.19 -21.18
C LYS A 77 -5.07 3.04 -22.19
N SER A 78 -4.11 3.87 -21.73
CA SER A 78 -3.26 4.64 -22.65
C SER A 78 -2.33 3.73 -23.46
N ASP A 79 -1.77 2.69 -22.84
CA ASP A 79 -0.88 1.75 -23.53
C ASP A 79 -1.62 0.98 -24.63
N VAL A 80 -2.84 0.50 -24.32
CA VAL A 80 -3.71 -0.18 -25.30
C VAL A 80 -4.06 0.75 -26.46
N LYS A 81 -4.43 2.02 -26.18
CA LYS A 81 -4.77 2.99 -27.23
C LYS A 81 -3.58 3.31 -28.13
N SER A 82 -2.39 3.44 -27.56
CA SER A 82 -1.15 3.69 -28.31
C SER A 82 -0.76 2.49 -29.18
N GLY A 83 -0.88 1.27 -28.65
CA GLY A 83 -0.62 0.04 -29.42
C GLY A 83 -1.60 -0.13 -30.58
N ALA A 84 -2.88 0.13 -30.37
CA ALA A 84 -3.89 0.09 -31.42
C ALA A 84 -3.61 1.13 -32.53
N LEU A 85 -3.19 2.35 -32.16
CA LEU A 85 -2.84 3.40 -33.12
C LEU A 85 -1.58 3.04 -33.94
N ALA A 86 -0.58 2.43 -33.31
CA ALA A 86 0.63 1.98 -33.99
C ALA A 86 0.33 0.85 -34.99
N ALA A 87 -0.50 -0.13 -34.61
CA ALA A 87 -0.90 -1.22 -35.48
C ALA A 87 -1.77 -0.77 -36.67
N SER A 88 -2.57 0.29 -36.51
CA SER A 88 -3.35 0.88 -37.60
C SER A 88 -2.51 1.69 -38.60
N ARG A 89 -1.25 1.98 -38.28
CA ARG A 89 -0.32 2.78 -39.12
C ARG A 89 0.78 1.93 -39.78
N ALA A 90 0.81 0.63 -39.49
CA ALA A 90 1.69 -0.36 -40.12
C ALA A 90 0.93 -1.07 -41.26
#